data_AF-A0A853BB49-F1
#
_entry.id   AF-A0A853BB49-F1
#
_cell.length_a   1.000
_cell.length_b   1.000
_cell.length_c   1.000
_cell.angle_alpha   90.00
_cell.angle_beta   90.00
_cell.angle_gamma   90.00
#
_symmetry.space_group_name_H-M   'P 1'
#
loop_
_entity.id
_entity.type
_entity.pdbx_description
1 polymer ?
#
loop_
_entity_poly.entity_id
_entity_poly.type
_entity_poly.pdbx_seq_one_letter_code
_entity_poly.pdbx_strand_id
1 'polypeptide(L)'
;MVTDDLVEGAICALDGCENPLPAPAVDENGRRKGGRPSSYCSKTHADAASRARRALQTAATVEPLTELRRVTEALEPVVAPLLEALTAMRSRLAAAEEGALAQVRQAEDDARAARAEAEESARRADQAVRERDRALVQSREDQAARAAAEKAAEKAAAESERVRREAWATVADHERAKGAAESARTAAVQSRDEMAGMVRAAQTQLDQLREDRENLRHELDGTRAQLRESTTELAVLAERLAAARTQLTAADRSAEHAKHEASAARETAEQHRSERDEAHRRLAEEQTARQVAQARAEAAEGNVTAVRGELTQTQARLEHVLATRPAPPAEQPQPSAAPAQGSAGEGAE
;
A
#
# COMPACT_ATOMS: atom_id res chain seq x y z
N MET A 1 -42.83 -180.35 -54.31
CA MET A 1 -44.15 -180.30 -53.66
C MET A 1 -44.94 -179.20 -54.37
N VAL A 2 -45.72 -179.45 -55.43
CA VAL A 2 -46.37 -180.69 -55.88
C VAL A 2 -47.23 -181.31 -54.80
N THR A 3 -48.50 -180.95 -54.80
CA THR A 3 -49.64 -181.87 -54.68
C THR A 3 -50.52 -181.60 -55.88
N ASP A 4 -50.56 -182.57 -56.79
CA ASP A 4 -51.42 -182.62 -57.95
C ASP A 4 -52.62 -183.46 -57.51
N ASP A 5 -53.80 -182.83 -57.33
CA ASP A 5 -55.02 -183.52 -56.91
C ASP A 5 -56.12 -183.35 -57.96
N LEU A 6 -56.74 -184.48 -58.30
CA LEU A 6 -57.55 -184.66 -59.48
C LEU A 6 -58.99 -184.19 -59.26
N VAL A 7 -59.35 -183.10 -59.94
CA VAL A 7 -60.69 -182.74 -60.45
C VAL A 7 -61.89 -183.35 -59.71
N GLU A 8 -62.20 -182.80 -58.53
CA GLU A 8 -63.54 -182.90 -57.94
C GLU A 8 -64.12 -181.48 -57.78
N GLY A 9 -65.27 -181.24 -58.41
CA GLY A 9 -66.12 -180.06 -58.19
C GLY A 9 -65.44 -178.68 -58.25
N ALA A 10 -64.93 -178.24 -59.40
CA ALA A 10 -64.48 -176.85 -59.53
C ALA A 10 -65.67 -175.87 -59.42
N ILE A 11 -65.64 -175.01 -58.41
CA ILE A 11 -66.76 -174.14 -57.97
C ILE A 11 -66.57 -172.69 -58.49
N CYS A 12 -67.66 -171.94 -58.61
CA CYS A 12 -67.66 -170.52 -58.98
C CYS A 12 -66.88 -169.63 -57.98
N ALA A 13 -65.90 -168.85 -58.47
CA ALA A 13 -65.04 -167.97 -57.66
C ALA A 13 -65.70 -166.65 -57.18
N LEU A 14 -66.99 -166.69 -56.86
CA LEU A 14 -67.74 -165.60 -56.22
C LEU A 14 -68.07 -166.03 -54.79
N ASP A 15 -67.69 -165.24 -53.78
CA ASP A 15 -67.96 -165.56 -52.37
C ASP A 15 -69.44 -165.89 -52.15
N GLY A 16 -69.69 -167.06 -51.56
CA GLY A 16 -71.04 -167.59 -51.31
C GLY A 16 -71.72 -168.30 -52.48
N CYS A 17 -71.02 -168.62 -53.58
CA CYS A 17 -71.61 -169.37 -54.70
C CYS A 17 -71.05 -170.80 -54.85
N GLU A 18 -71.86 -171.80 -54.51
CA GLU A 18 -71.50 -173.23 -54.57
C GLU A 18 -71.77 -173.91 -55.93
N ASN A 19 -72.19 -173.17 -56.96
CA ASN A 19 -72.52 -173.78 -58.25
C ASN A 19 -71.26 -174.30 -58.99
N PRO A 20 -71.29 -175.55 -59.52
CA PRO A 20 -70.20 -176.10 -60.29
C PRO A 20 -70.02 -175.34 -61.62
N LEU A 21 -68.77 -175.28 -62.09
CA LEU A 21 -68.44 -174.63 -63.36
C LEU A 21 -68.99 -175.42 -64.57
N PRO A 22 -69.50 -174.74 -65.61
CA PRO A 22 -70.03 -175.40 -66.80
C PRO A 22 -68.96 -176.23 -67.51
N ALA A 23 -69.37 -177.41 -68.00
CA ALA A 23 -68.47 -178.34 -68.67
C ALA A 23 -67.80 -177.71 -69.92
N PRO A 24 -66.52 -178.01 -70.19
CA PRO A 24 -65.78 -177.40 -71.29
C PRO A 24 -66.34 -177.82 -72.64
N ALA A 25 -66.66 -176.84 -73.49
CA ALA A 25 -67.20 -177.10 -74.83
C ALA A 25 -66.22 -177.90 -75.71
N VAL A 26 -66.69 -179.03 -76.23
CA VAL A 26 -65.98 -179.90 -77.18
C VAL A 26 -66.60 -179.80 -78.58
N ASP A 27 -65.79 -180.01 -79.61
CA ASP A 27 -66.22 -180.10 -81.00
C ASP A 27 -66.67 -181.52 -81.38
N GLU A 28 -67.16 -181.68 -82.62
CA GLU A 28 -67.66 -182.96 -83.16
C GLU A 28 -66.59 -184.07 -83.23
N ASN A 29 -65.30 -183.71 -83.11
CA ASN A 29 -64.18 -184.64 -83.06
C ASN A 29 -63.69 -184.90 -81.61
N GLY A 30 -64.47 -184.50 -80.60
CA GLY A 30 -64.16 -184.67 -79.19
C GLY A 30 -63.00 -183.80 -78.68
N ARG A 31 -62.51 -182.83 -79.48
CA ARG A 31 -61.44 -181.92 -79.06
C ARG A 31 -62.03 -180.68 -78.39
N ARG A 32 -61.36 -180.17 -77.37
CA ARG A 32 -61.80 -178.94 -76.68
C ARG A 32 -61.73 -177.76 -77.64
N LYS A 33 -62.85 -177.05 -77.80
CA LYS A 33 -62.89 -175.78 -78.54
C LYS A 33 -62.13 -174.74 -77.72
N GLY A 34 -61.04 -174.21 -78.28
CA GLY A 34 -60.04 -173.43 -77.54
C GLY A 34 -60.63 -172.23 -76.79
N GLY A 35 -60.36 -172.15 -75.48
CA GLY A 35 -60.80 -171.06 -74.61
C GLY A 35 -60.25 -171.25 -73.19
N ARG A 36 -59.98 -170.14 -72.47
CA ARG A 36 -59.52 -170.19 -71.07
C ARG A 36 -60.69 -170.65 -70.19
N PRO A 37 -60.51 -171.59 -69.24
CA PRO A 37 -61.60 -172.07 -68.40
C PRO A 37 -62.25 -170.92 -67.62
N SER A 38 -63.58 -170.85 -67.64
CA SER A 38 -64.34 -169.82 -66.93
C SER A 38 -64.26 -170.05 -65.42
N SER A 39 -63.73 -169.09 -64.68
CA SER A 39 -63.65 -169.14 -63.20
C SER A 39 -64.98 -168.81 -62.49
N TYR A 40 -66.06 -168.59 -63.23
CA TYR A 40 -67.39 -168.30 -62.72
C TYR A 40 -68.42 -169.14 -63.46
N CYS A 41 -69.45 -169.65 -62.77
CA CYS A 41 -70.47 -170.50 -63.40
C CYS A 41 -71.37 -169.73 -64.39
N SER A 42 -71.34 -168.39 -64.34
CA SER A 42 -72.11 -167.50 -65.21
C SER A 42 -71.43 -166.14 -65.38
N LYS A 43 -71.78 -165.42 -66.45
CA LYS A 43 -71.34 -164.03 -66.65
C LYS A 43 -71.83 -163.10 -65.53
N THR A 44 -73.03 -163.33 -65.01
CA THR A 44 -73.60 -162.51 -63.93
C THR A 44 -72.77 -162.59 -62.65
N HIS A 45 -72.13 -163.74 -62.35
CA HIS A 45 -71.25 -163.88 -61.19
C HIS A 45 -69.87 -163.25 -61.40
N ALA A 46 -69.34 -163.27 -62.64
CA ALA A 46 -68.14 -162.51 -62.98
C ALA A 46 -68.36 -160.99 -62.80
N ASP A 47 -69.51 -160.48 -63.27
CA ASP A 47 -69.89 -159.06 -63.11
C ASP A 47 -70.16 -158.70 -61.65
N ALA A 48 -70.79 -159.58 -60.86
CA ALA A 48 -70.97 -159.41 -59.42
C ALA A 48 -69.62 -159.32 -58.67
N ALA A 49 -68.68 -160.23 -58.95
CA ALA A 49 -67.34 -160.20 -58.38
C ALA A 49 -66.53 -158.97 -58.82
N SER A 50 -66.78 -158.42 -60.01
CA SER A 50 -66.18 -157.13 -60.43
C SER A 50 -66.76 -155.95 -59.66
N ARG A 51 -68.07 -155.93 -59.41
CA ARG A 51 -68.74 -154.88 -58.61
C ARG A 51 -68.29 -154.91 -57.15
N ALA A 52 -68.25 -156.08 -56.52
CA ALA A 52 -67.78 -156.24 -55.15
C ALA A 52 -66.34 -155.73 -54.95
N ARG A 53 -65.41 -156.10 -55.86
CA ARG A 53 -64.02 -155.60 -55.81
C ARG A 53 -63.89 -154.09 -55.95
N ARG A 54 -64.71 -153.44 -56.79
CA ARG A 54 -64.72 -151.98 -56.91
C ARG A 54 -65.30 -151.31 -55.66
N ALA A 55 -66.37 -151.84 -55.09
CA ALA A 55 -66.95 -151.32 -53.85
C ALA A 55 -65.95 -151.37 -52.69
N LEU A 56 -65.20 -152.48 -52.55
CA LEU A 56 -64.13 -152.62 -51.55
C LEU A 56 -62.98 -151.61 -51.75
N GLN A 57 -62.55 -151.35 -52.99
CA GLN A 57 -61.53 -150.33 -53.25
C GLN A 57 -62.01 -148.90 -52.94
N THR A 58 -63.27 -148.59 -53.24
CA THR A 58 -63.86 -147.29 -52.89
C THR A 58 -64.01 -147.13 -51.37
N ALA A 59 -64.46 -148.17 -50.65
CA ALA A 59 -64.53 -148.14 -49.19
C ALA A 59 -63.14 -147.90 -48.56
N ALA A 60 -62.13 -148.68 -48.99
CA ALA A 60 -60.75 -148.57 -48.48
C ALA A 60 -60.07 -147.20 -48.72
N THR A 61 -60.64 -146.32 -49.55
CA THR A 61 -60.09 -144.98 -49.84
C THR A 61 -60.99 -143.84 -49.35
N VAL A 62 -62.32 -143.98 -49.46
CA VAL A 62 -63.27 -142.95 -49.03
C VAL A 62 -63.49 -142.99 -47.51
N GLU A 63 -63.62 -144.18 -46.92
CA GLU A 63 -63.92 -144.35 -45.50
C GLU A 63 -62.88 -143.68 -44.57
N PRO A 64 -61.55 -143.89 -44.73
CA PRO A 64 -60.55 -143.18 -43.94
C PRO A 64 -60.52 -141.66 -44.19
N LEU A 65 -60.91 -141.17 -45.37
CA LEU A 65 -61.02 -139.74 -45.63
C LEU A 65 -62.25 -139.11 -44.94
N THR A 66 -63.37 -139.85 -44.85
CA THR A 66 -64.53 -139.42 -44.05
C THR A 66 -64.26 -139.50 -42.55
N GLU A 67 -63.48 -140.46 -42.06
CA GLU A 67 -63.00 -140.46 -40.68
C GLU A 67 -62.07 -139.27 -40.41
N LEU A 68 -61.06 -139.04 -41.24
CA LEU A 68 -60.14 -137.91 -41.07
C LEU A 68 -60.90 -136.57 -41.08
N ARG A 69 -61.90 -136.45 -41.96
CA ARG A 69 -62.80 -135.29 -42.00
C ARG A 69 -63.63 -135.15 -40.72
N ARG A 70 -64.25 -136.22 -40.23
CA ARG A 70 -64.98 -136.21 -38.94
C ARG A 70 -64.08 -135.86 -37.76
N VAL A 71 -62.84 -136.37 -37.75
CA VAL A 71 -61.84 -136.03 -36.73
C VAL A 71 -61.49 -134.55 -36.80
N THR A 72 -61.29 -133.97 -38.00
CA THR A 72 -61.07 -132.52 -38.11
C THR A 72 -62.29 -131.67 -37.72
N GLU A 73 -63.51 -132.07 -38.12
CA GLU A 73 -64.76 -131.38 -37.76
C GLU A 73 -65.05 -131.49 -36.25
N ALA A 74 -64.63 -132.57 -35.59
CA ALA A 74 -64.70 -132.72 -34.12
C ALA A 74 -63.56 -132.01 -33.37
N LEU A 75 -62.41 -131.80 -34.02
CA LEU A 75 -61.25 -131.10 -33.45
C LEU A 75 -61.37 -129.57 -33.57
N GLU A 76 -62.03 -129.06 -34.60
CA GLU A 76 -62.30 -127.64 -34.84
C GLU A 76 -62.90 -126.91 -33.62
N PRO A 77 -63.98 -127.38 -32.94
CA PRO A 77 -64.52 -126.72 -31.74
C PRO A 77 -63.58 -126.77 -30.51
N VAL A 78 -62.53 -127.61 -30.53
CA VAL A 78 -61.51 -127.68 -29.47
C VAL A 78 -60.31 -126.78 -29.80
N VAL A 79 -59.95 -126.67 -31.08
CA VAL A 79 -58.79 -125.89 -31.54
C VAL A 79 -59.11 -124.41 -31.77
N ALA A 80 -60.33 -124.06 -32.20
CA ALA A 80 -60.71 -122.67 -32.42
C ALA A 80 -60.59 -121.81 -31.14
N PRO A 81 -61.07 -122.24 -29.95
CA PRO A 81 -60.86 -121.49 -28.70
C PRO A 81 -59.38 -121.38 -28.31
N LEU A 82 -58.54 -122.37 -28.65
CA LEU A 82 -57.10 -122.34 -28.38
C LEU A 82 -56.38 -121.32 -29.28
N LEU A 83 -56.72 -121.28 -30.57
CA LEU A 83 -56.19 -120.29 -31.51
C LEU A 83 -56.68 -118.87 -31.16
N GLU A 84 -57.93 -118.72 -30.75
CA GLU A 84 -58.47 -117.46 -30.25
C GLU A 84 -57.76 -117.01 -28.97
N ALA A 85 -57.54 -117.92 -28.01
CA ALA A 85 -56.77 -117.65 -26.79
C ALA A 85 -55.30 -117.28 -27.08
N LEU A 86 -54.64 -117.95 -28.03
CA LEU A 86 -53.28 -117.60 -28.47
C LEU A 86 -53.24 -116.24 -29.18
N THR A 87 -54.25 -115.92 -29.98
CA THR A 87 -54.37 -114.61 -30.65
C THR A 87 -54.63 -113.49 -29.64
N ALA A 88 -55.50 -113.74 -28.66
CA ALA A 88 -55.77 -112.82 -27.54
C ALA A 88 -54.56 -112.67 -26.59
N MET A 89 -53.78 -113.73 -26.39
CA MET A 89 -52.52 -113.66 -25.65
C MET A 89 -51.48 -112.83 -26.42
N ARG A 90 -51.35 -113.05 -27.73
CA ARG A 90 -50.45 -112.26 -28.59
C ARG A 90 -50.85 -110.78 -28.64
N SER A 91 -52.15 -110.47 -28.72
CA SER A 91 -52.60 -109.07 -28.72
C SER A 91 -52.39 -108.39 -27.36
N ARG A 92 -52.62 -109.09 -26.25
CA ARG A 92 -52.28 -108.60 -24.90
C ARG A 92 -50.78 -108.39 -24.71
N LEU A 93 -49.93 -109.30 -25.22
CA LEU A 93 -48.48 -109.14 -25.18
C LEU A 93 -48.01 -107.96 -26.04
N ALA A 94 -48.54 -107.80 -27.25
CA ALA A 94 -48.23 -106.65 -28.11
C ALA A 94 -48.67 -105.32 -27.48
N ALA A 95 -49.86 -105.25 -26.87
CA ALA A 95 -50.34 -104.07 -26.15
C ALA A 95 -49.51 -103.78 -24.88
N ALA A 96 -49.01 -104.82 -24.19
CA ALA A 96 -48.11 -104.65 -23.05
C ALA A 96 -46.71 -104.18 -23.48
N GLU A 97 -46.19 -104.67 -24.60
CA GLU A 97 -44.93 -104.22 -25.22
C GLU A 97 -45.05 -102.77 -25.69
N GLU A 98 -46.11 -102.41 -26.42
CA GLU A 98 -46.39 -101.04 -26.85
C GLU A 98 -46.56 -100.09 -25.65
N GLY A 99 -47.29 -100.51 -24.61
CA GLY A 99 -47.44 -99.76 -23.37
C GLY A 99 -46.13 -99.57 -22.61
N ALA A 100 -45.27 -100.59 -22.53
CA ALA A 100 -43.96 -100.50 -21.91
C ALA A 100 -43.01 -99.59 -22.72
N LEU A 101 -43.00 -99.70 -24.05
CA LEU A 101 -42.23 -98.81 -24.93
C LEU A 101 -42.71 -97.36 -24.85
N ALA A 102 -44.03 -97.14 -24.72
CA ALA A 102 -44.59 -95.80 -24.51
C ALA A 102 -44.17 -95.23 -23.15
N GLN A 103 -44.18 -96.03 -22.08
CA GLN A 103 -43.69 -95.62 -20.76
C GLN A 103 -42.20 -95.29 -20.76
N VAL A 104 -41.36 -96.08 -21.44
CA VAL A 104 -39.92 -95.80 -21.58
C VAL A 104 -39.69 -94.52 -22.37
N ARG A 105 -40.38 -94.31 -23.51
CA ARG A 105 -40.28 -93.07 -24.29
C ARG A 105 -40.71 -91.85 -23.47
N GLN A 106 -41.83 -91.92 -22.76
CA GLN A 106 -42.28 -90.85 -21.87
C GLN A 106 -41.24 -90.55 -20.79
N ALA A 107 -40.69 -91.57 -20.13
CA ALA A 107 -39.64 -91.39 -19.12
C ALA A 107 -38.33 -90.82 -19.71
N GLU A 108 -37.98 -91.15 -20.95
CA GLU A 108 -36.85 -90.56 -21.68
C GLU A 108 -37.08 -89.12 -22.12
N ASP A 109 -38.31 -88.77 -22.52
CA ASP A 109 -38.72 -87.39 -22.84
C ASP A 109 -38.73 -86.54 -21.56
N ASP A 110 -39.34 -87.02 -20.48
CA ASP A 110 -39.37 -86.37 -19.16
C ASP A 110 -37.95 -86.19 -18.59
N ALA A 111 -37.08 -87.21 -18.69
CA ALA A 111 -35.69 -87.10 -18.27
C ALA A 111 -34.87 -86.14 -19.14
N ARG A 112 -35.19 -86.00 -20.44
CA ARG A 112 -34.58 -84.98 -21.32
C ARG A 112 -35.07 -83.58 -20.96
N ALA A 113 -36.36 -83.40 -20.70
CA ALA A 113 -36.93 -82.12 -20.25
C ALA A 113 -36.32 -81.68 -18.91
N ALA A 114 -36.31 -82.55 -17.90
CA ALA A 114 -35.73 -82.24 -16.58
C ALA A 114 -34.23 -81.89 -16.65
N ARG A 115 -33.46 -82.52 -17.55
CA ARG A 115 -32.05 -82.15 -17.79
C ARG A 115 -31.94 -80.77 -18.45
N ALA A 116 -32.77 -80.47 -19.45
CA ALA A 116 -32.76 -79.16 -20.11
C ALA A 116 -33.15 -78.03 -19.13
N GLU A 117 -34.17 -78.23 -18.30
CA GLU A 117 -34.58 -77.28 -17.25
C GLU A 117 -33.50 -77.08 -16.18
N ALA A 118 -32.80 -78.15 -15.79
CA ALA A 118 -31.67 -78.07 -14.86
C ALA A 118 -30.48 -77.30 -15.47
N GLU A 119 -30.14 -77.55 -16.74
CA GLU A 119 -29.11 -76.80 -17.45
C GLU A 119 -29.47 -75.32 -17.61
N GLU A 120 -30.72 -74.99 -17.98
CA GLU A 120 -31.15 -73.60 -18.10
C GLU A 120 -31.11 -72.90 -16.73
N SER A 121 -31.54 -73.58 -15.68
CA SER A 121 -31.50 -73.04 -14.31
C SER A 121 -30.07 -72.82 -13.81
N ALA A 122 -29.14 -73.72 -14.15
CA ALA A 122 -27.71 -73.52 -13.89
C ALA A 122 -27.15 -72.31 -14.67
N ARG A 123 -27.47 -72.17 -15.97
CA ARG A 123 -27.04 -71.02 -16.78
C ARG A 123 -27.58 -69.70 -16.24
N ARG A 124 -28.85 -69.66 -15.78
CA ARG A 124 -29.45 -68.48 -15.13
C ARG A 124 -28.78 -68.14 -13.80
N ALA A 125 -28.42 -69.14 -12.99
CA ALA A 125 -27.67 -68.94 -11.75
C ALA A 125 -26.26 -68.38 -12.02
N ASP A 126 -25.52 -68.96 -12.97
CA ASP A 126 -24.20 -68.47 -13.39
C ASP A 126 -24.24 -67.03 -13.93
N GLN A 127 -25.27 -66.70 -14.71
CA GLN A 127 -25.48 -65.33 -15.19
C GLN A 127 -25.73 -64.35 -14.02
N ALA A 128 -26.63 -64.70 -13.10
CA ALA A 128 -26.93 -63.86 -11.93
C ALA A 128 -25.70 -63.64 -11.03
N VAL A 129 -24.84 -64.66 -10.87
CA VAL A 129 -23.55 -64.51 -10.16
C VAL A 129 -22.62 -63.53 -10.89
N ARG A 130 -22.46 -63.66 -12.21
CA ARG A 130 -21.62 -62.74 -13.02
C ARG A 130 -22.14 -61.31 -12.99
N GLU A 131 -23.46 -61.10 -13.02
CA GLU A 131 -24.09 -59.78 -12.94
C GLU A 131 -23.90 -59.15 -11.55
N ARG A 132 -24.10 -59.93 -10.47
CA ARG A 132 -23.79 -59.50 -9.10
C ARG A 132 -22.32 -59.11 -8.96
N ASP A 133 -21.40 -59.92 -9.45
CA ASP A 133 -19.96 -59.69 -9.28
C ASP A 133 -19.50 -58.46 -10.09
N ARG A 134 -20.06 -58.23 -11.28
CA ARG A 134 -19.87 -56.97 -12.03
C ARG A 134 -20.41 -55.76 -11.27
N ALA A 135 -21.61 -55.85 -10.70
CA ALA A 135 -22.20 -54.77 -9.92
C ALA A 135 -21.39 -54.44 -8.65
N LEU A 136 -20.79 -55.45 -8.01
CA LEU A 136 -19.89 -55.26 -6.87
C LEU A 136 -18.56 -54.60 -7.27
N VAL A 137 -18.00 -54.93 -8.44
CA VAL A 137 -16.81 -54.24 -8.97
C VAL A 137 -17.14 -52.78 -9.30
N GLN A 138 -18.20 -52.54 -10.07
CA GLN A 138 -18.64 -51.19 -10.43
C GLN A 138 -18.94 -50.34 -9.18
N SER A 139 -19.59 -50.90 -8.16
CA SER A 139 -19.88 -50.18 -6.91
C SER A 139 -18.59 -49.78 -6.17
N ARG A 140 -17.53 -50.59 -6.21
CA ARG A 140 -16.22 -50.24 -5.63
C ARG A 140 -15.50 -49.18 -6.45
N GLU A 141 -15.58 -49.25 -7.77
CA GLU A 141 -15.02 -48.24 -8.68
C GLU A 141 -15.73 -46.88 -8.49
N ASP A 142 -17.06 -46.86 -8.39
CA ASP A 142 -17.86 -45.66 -8.10
C ASP A 142 -17.50 -45.07 -6.72
N GLN A 143 -17.33 -45.89 -5.69
CA GLN A 143 -16.90 -45.44 -4.35
C GLN A 143 -15.48 -44.84 -4.38
N ALA A 144 -14.54 -45.50 -5.07
CA ALA A 144 -13.18 -45.00 -5.23
C ALA A 144 -13.13 -43.69 -6.03
N ALA A 145 -13.94 -43.58 -7.10
CA ALA A 145 -14.05 -42.37 -7.91
C ALA A 145 -14.64 -41.20 -7.11
N ARG A 146 -15.68 -41.43 -6.28
CA ARG A 146 -16.25 -40.42 -5.37
C ARG A 146 -15.23 -39.95 -4.35
N ALA A 147 -14.56 -40.88 -3.65
CA ALA A 147 -13.53 -40.53 -2.67
C ALA A 147 -12.34 -39.77 -3.28
N ALA A 148 -11.97 -40.10 -4.53
CA ALA A 148 -10.95 -39.35 -5.27
C ALA A 148 -11.42 -37.93 -5.66
N ALA A 149 -12.67 -37.79 -6.09
CA ALA A 149 -13.27 -36.50 -6.42
C ALA A 149 -13.44 -35.59 -5.18
N GLU A 150 -13.91 -36.14 -4.07
CA GLU A 150 -14.01 -35.44 -2.77
C GLU A 150 -12.63 -34.94 -2.32
N LYS A 151 -11.62 -35.81 -2.31
CA LYS A 151 -10.23 -35.43 -1.97
C LYS A 151 -9.63 -34.40 -2.93
N ALA A 152 -10.04 -34.39 -4.20
CA ALA A 152 -9.63 -33.36 -5.16
C ALA A 152 -10.32 -32.02 -4.88
N ALA A 153 -11.61 -32.04 -4.54
CA ALA A 153 -12.39 -30.85 -4.15
C ALA A 153 -11.87 -30.24 -2.84
N GLU A 154 -11.57 -31.05 -1.81
CA GLU A 154 -10.94 -30.60 -0.56
C GLU A 154 -9.61 -29.91 -0.80
N LYS A 155 -8.74 -30.48 -1.66
CA LYS A 155 -7.47 -29.87 -2.04
C LYS A 155 -7.66 -28.54 -2.77
N ALA A 156 -8.61 -28.45 -3.69
CA ALA A 156 -8.92 -27.21 -4.41
C ALA A 156 -9.50 -26.13 -3.47
N ALA A 157 -10.32 -26.52 -2.49
CA ALA A 157 -10.83 -25.63 -1.46
C ALA A 157 -9.70 -25.14 -0.52
N ALA A 158 -8.81 -26.02 -0.07
CA ALA A 158 -7.66 -25.66 0.76
C ALA A 158 -6.67 -24.73 0.01
N GLU A 159 -6.43 -24.99 -1.28
CA GLU A 159 -5.56 -24.18 -2.12
C GLU A 159 -6.16 -22.79 -2.39
N SER A 160 -7.44 -22.71 -2.76
CA SER A 160 -8.10 -21.42 -2.96
C SER A 160 -8.18 -20.61 -1.67
N GLU A 161 -8.36 -21.25 -0.51
CA GLU A 161 -8.29 -20.59 0.79
C GLU A 161 -6.87 -20.10 1.13
N ARG A 162 -5.83 -20.84 0.77
CA ARG A 162 -4.43 -20.40 0.91
C ARG A 162 -4.15 -19.17 0.05
N VAL A 163 -4.44 -19.23 -1.24
CA VAL A 163 -4.28 -18.11 -2.19
C VAL A 163 -5.09 -16.89 -1.73
N ARG A 164 -6.30 -17.09 -1.20
CA ARG A 164 -7.11 -16.01 -0.62
C ARG A 164 -6.42 -15.34 0.57
N ARG A 165 -5.85 -16.11 1.50
CA ARG A 165 -5.11 -15.57 2.65
C ARG A 165 -3.83 -14.84 2.23
N GLU A 166 -3.08 -15.39 1.28
CA GLU A 166 -1.87 -14.77 0.72
C GLU A 166 -2.21 -13.43 0.04
N ALA A 167 -3.27 -13.38 -0.77
CA ALA A 167 -3.75 -12.14 -1.38
C ALA A 167 -4.19 -11.09 -0.34
N TRP A 168 -4.92 -11.48 0.70
CA TRP A 168 -5.30 -10.56 1.79
C TRP A 168 -4.08 -10.05 2.57
N ALA A 169 -3.06 -10.89 2.80
CA ALA A 169 -1.82 -10.47 3.43
C ALA A 169 -1.07 -9.43 2.56
N THR A 170 -0.96 -9.68 1.24
CA THR A 170 -0.38 -8.73 0.29
C THR A 170 -1.13 -7.39 0.25
N VAL A 171 -2.47 -7.40 0.30
CA VAL A 171 -3.28 -6.17 0.39
C VAL A 171 -3.02 -5.43 1.70
N ALA A 172 -2.95 -6.14 2.84
CA ALA A 172 -2.63 -5.54 4.13
C ALA A 172 -1.22 -4.94 4.17
N ASP A 173 -0.24 -5.56 3.52
CA ASP A 173 1.12 -5.02 3.37
C ASP A 173 1.14 -3.75 2.52
N HIS A 174 0.40 -3.71 1.41
CA HIS A 174 0.28 -2.52 0.58
C HIS A 174 -0.42 -1.36 1.30
N GLU A 175 -1.52 -1.58 2.03
CA GLU A 175 -2.16 -0.51 2.80
C GLU A 175 -1.30 -0.03 3.98
N ARG A 176 -0.53 -0.93 4.64
CA ARG A 176 0.47 -0.52 5.64
C ARG A 176 1.58 0.34 5.03
N ALA A 177 2.13 -0.06 3.87
CA ALA A 177 3.16 0.70 3.17
C ALA A 177 2.65 2.08 2.68
N LYS A 178 1.41 2.13 2.18
CA LYS A 178 0.73 3.36 1.76
C LYS A 178 0.48 4.29 2.95
N GLY A 179 -0.04 3.79 4.07
CA GLY A 179 -0.23 4.59 5.29
C GLY A 179 1.09 5.15 5.84
N ALA A 180 2.18 4.36 5.78
CA ALA A 180 3.52 4.84 6.13
C ALA A 180 4.02 5.95 5.17
N ALA A 181 3.78 5.81 3.86
CA ALA A 181 4.13 6.82 2.86
C ALA A 181 3.31 8.11 2.99
N GLU A 182 2.01 8.01 3.27
CA GLU A 182 1.13 9.16 3.53
C GLU A 182 1.52 9.90 4.82
N SER A 183 1.88 9.16 5.87
CA SER A 183 2.43 9.73 7.12
C SER A 183 3.76 10.45 6.87
N ALA A 184 4.71 9.80 6.19
CA ALA A 184 6.00 10.40 5.84
C ALA A 184 5.86 11.65 4.96
N ARG A 185 4.92 11.64 3.99
CA ARG A 185 4.58 12.81 3.18
C ARG A 185 4.04 13.95 4.04
N THR A 186 3.17 13.65 4.99
CA THR A 186 2.59 14.65 5.90
C THR A 186 3.67 15.29 6.78
N ALA A 187 4.55 14.48 7.37
CA ALA A 187 5.69 14.96 8.16
C ALA A 187 6.66 15.82 7.32
N ALA A 188 6.93 15.43 6.07
CA ALA A 188 7.78 16.21 5.16
C ALA A 188 7.16 17.57 4.79
N VAL A 189 5.84 17.63 4.60
CA VAL A 189 5.12 18.90 4.36
C VAL A 189 5.17 19.80 5.60
N GLN A 190 4.91 19.24 6.80
CA GLN A 190 5.01 19.97 8.06
C GLN A 190 6.41 20.56 8.28
N SER A 191 7.46 19.74 8.15
CA SER A 191 8.85 20.17 8.29
C SER A 191 9.25 21.25 7.28
N ARG A 192 8.78 21.16 6.02
CA ARG A 192 8.98 22.21 5.01
C ARG A 192 8.31 23.52 5.43
N ASP A 193 7.08 23.46 5.94
CA ASP A 193 6.29 24.65 6.28
C ASP A 193 6.80 25.32 7.56
N GLU A 194 7.31 24.54 8.52
CA GLU A 194 8.09 25.00 9.69
C GLU A 194 9.35 25.74 9.25
N MET A 195 10.18 25.13 8.38
CA MET A 195 11.39 25.75 7.85
C MET A 195 11.09 27.04 7.06
N ALA A 196 10.01 27.06 6.27
CA ALA A 196 9.54 28.27 5.60
C ALA A 196 9.05 29.34 6.60
N GLY A 197 8.48 28.94 7.74
CA GLY A 197 8.20 29.81 8.88
C GLY A 197 9.47 30.43 9.46
N MET A 198 10.47 29.61 9.78
CA MET A 198 11.76 30.04 10.31
C MET A 198 12.50 31.01 9.37
N VAL A 199 12.52 30.72 8.06
CA VAL A 199 13.15 31.59 7.05
C VAL A 199 12.46 32.96 6.99
N ARG A 200 11.11 33.01 7.01
CA ARG A 200 10.38 34.28 7.06
C ARG A 200 10.65 35.06 8.34
N ALA A 201 10.65 34.39 9.49
CA ALA A 201 10.97 35.04 10.77
C ALA A 201 12.40 35.62 10.78
N ALA A 202 13.38 34.87 10.25
CA ALA A 202 14.76 35.33 10.11
C ALA A 202 14.90 36.51 9.12
N GLN A 203 14.11 36.54 8.05
CA GLN A 203 14.04 37.67 7.12
C GLN A 203 13.49 38.93 7.82
N THR A 204 12.37 38.81 8.55
CA THR A 204 11.81 39.92 9.34
C THR A 204 12.80 40.44 10.39
N GLN A 205 13.52 39.54 11.09
CA GLN A 205 14.57 39.94 12.03
C GLN A 205 15.73 40.65 11.34
N LEU A 206 16.17 40.18 10.17
CA LEU A 206 17.23 40.82 9.39
C LEU A 206 16.83 42.22 8.90
N ASP A 207 15.57 42.40 8.49
CA ASP A 207 15.06 43.69 8.03
C ASP A 207 14.88 44.68 9.21
N GLN A 208 14.41 44.21 10.37
CA GLN A 208 14.42 45.02 11.60
C GLN A 208 15.84 45.45 11.97
N LEU A 209 16.81 44.53 11.99
CA LEU A 209 18.21 44.85 12.30
C LEU A 209 18.85 45.82 11.28
N ARG A 210 18.36 45.85 10.03
CA ARG A 210 18.78 46.84 9.03
C ARG A 210 18.19 48.23 9.33
N GLU A 211 16.91 48.29 9.68
CA GLU A 211 16.25 49.53 10.09
C GLU A 211 16.89 50.11 11.35
N ASP A 212 17.07 49.30 12.39
CA ASP A 212 17.75 49.67 13.65
C ASP A 212 19.17 50.21 13.36
N ARG A 213 19.90 49.60 12.42
CA ARG A 213 21.25 50.05 12.02
C ARG A 213 21.24 51.41 11.32
N GLU A 214 20.31 51.67 10.40
CA GLU A 214 20.25 52.99 9.76
C GLU A 214 19.73 54.06 10.73
N ASN A 215 18.83 53.72 11.66
CA ASN A 215 18.41 54.62 12.74
C ASN A 215 19.59 55.00 13.65
N LEU A 216 20.35 54.03 14.16
CA LEU A 216 21.58 54.26 14.94
C LEU A 216 22.62 55.06 14.16
N ARG A 217 22.71 54.89 12.83
CA ARG A 217 23.59 55.68 11.96
C ARG A 217 23.13 57.14 11.89
N HIS A 218 21.83 57.40 11.74
CA HIS A 218 21.27 58.75 11.76
C HIS A 218 21.48 59.45 13.11
N GLU A 219 21.29 58.76 14.23
CA GLU A 219 21.60 59.26 15.57
C GLU A 219 23.10 59.60 15.72
N LEU A 220 23.98 58.73 15.22
CA LEU A 220 25.42 58.89 15.28
C LEU A 220 25.92 60.05 14.40
N ASP A 221 25.34 60.26 13.22
CA ASP A 221 25.67 61.43 12.39
C ASP A 221 25.05 62.73 12.94
N GLY A 222 23.88 62.66 13.60
CA GLY A 222 23.27 63.79 14.32
C GLY A 222 24.09 64.25 15.54
N THR A 223 24.51 63.31 16.38
CA THR A 223 25.39 63.59 17.53
C THR A 223 26.77 64.11 17.10
N ARG A 224 27.31 63.64 15.97
CA ARG A 224 28.51 64.23 15.34
C ARG A 224 28.29 65.66 14.87
N ALA A 225 27.12 66.00 14.34
CA ALA A 225 26.79 67.37 13.95
C ALA A 225 26.72 68.29 15.18
N GLN A 226 26.01 67.88 16.23
CA GLN A 226 25.93 68.58 17.52
C GLN A 226 27.32 68.78 18.16
N LEU A 227 28.19 67.78 18.08
CA LEU A 227 29.57 67.89 18.59
C LEU A 227 30.39 68.91 17.80
N ARG A 228 30.23 68.99 16.47
CA ARG A 228 30.89 70.03 15.66
C ARG A 228 30.36 71.42 15.98
N GLU A 229 29.04 71.56 16.08
CA GLU A 229 28.37 72.82 16.41
C GLU A 229 28.84 73.36 17.77
N SER A 230 28.71 72.56 18.83
CA SER A 230 29.22 72.93 20.16
C SER A 230 30.74 73.18 20.20
N THR A 231 31.54 72.47 19.39
CA THR A 231 32.98 72.78 19.24
C THR A 231 33.20 74.16 18.60
N THR A 232 32.40 74.53 17.58
CA THR A 232 32.48 75.87 16.96
C THR A 232 31.96 76.96 17.88
N GLU A 233 30.90 76.73 18.66
CA GLU A 233 30.44 77.66 19.69
C GLU A 233 31.51 77.89 20.76
N LEU A 234 32.14 76.82 21.26
CA LEU A 234 33.25 76.91 22.22
C LEU A 234 34.44 77.70 21.65
N ALA A 235 34.77 77.53 20.36
CA ALA A 235 35.80 78.31 19.70
C ALA A 235 35.44 79.81 19.64
N VAL A 236 34.23 80.16 19.21
CA VAL A 236 33.74 81.55 19.17
C VAL A 236 33.67 82.17 20.57
N LEU A 237 33.26 81.41 21.60
CA LEU A 237 33.26 81.87 22.99
C LEU A 237 34.68 82.06 23.52
N ALA A 238 35.63 81.21 23.15
CA ALA A 238 37.04 81.36 23.51
C ALA A 238 37.66 82.60 22.85
N GLU A 239 37.37 82.86 21.57
CA GLU A 239 37.78 84.08 20.86
C GLU A 239 37.17 85.34 21.50
N ARG A 240 35.87 85.33 21.81
CA ARG A 240 35.19 86.43 22.52
C ARG A 240 35.79 86.67 23.91
N LEU A 241 36.13 85.62 24.66
CA LEU A 241 36.78 85.72 25.96
C LEU A 241 38.21 86.29 25.83
N ALA A 242 38.95 85.88 24.81
CA ALA A 242 40.28 86.43 24.51
C ALA A 242 40.19 87.92 24.14
N ALA A 243 39.23 88.31 23.29
CA ALA A 243 38.98 89.70 22.94
C ALA A 243 38.53 90.55 24.14
N ALA A 244 37.64 90.03 24.99
CA ALA A 244 37.22 90.71 26.22
C ALA A 244 38.40 90.88 27.20
N ARG A 245 39.30 89.90 27.30
CA ARG A 245 40.54 90.02 28.09
C ARG A 245 41.49 91.07 27.50
N THR A 246 41.69 91.13 26.18
CA THR A 246 42.54 92.18 25.60
C THR A 246 41.94 93.57 25.79
N GLN A 247 40.62 93.73 25.62
CA GLN A 247 39.89 94.96 25.94
C GLN A 247 40.04 95.36 27.41
N LEU A 248 39.90 94.42 28.35
CA LEU A 248 40.12 94.68 29.78
C LEU A 248 41.55 95.18 30.03
N THR A 249 42.59 94.49 29.53
CA THR A 249 43.99 94.96 29.71
C THR A 249 44.28 96.31 29.03
N ALA A 250 43.51 96.68 27.99
CA ALA A 250 43.63 97.99 27.35
C ALA A 250 42.92 99.07 28.17
N ALA A 251 41.75 98.77 28.74
CA ALA A 251 41.05 99.63 29.68
C ALA A 251 41.86 99.85 30.97
N ASP A 252 42.45 98.81 31.54
CA ASP A 252 43.35 98.89 32.70
C ASP A 252 44.55 99.80 32.39
N ARG A 253 45.22 99.60 31.24
CA ARG A 253 46.32 100.47 30.80
C ARG A 253 45.88 101.92 30.58
N SER A 254 44.69 102.13 30.01
CA SER A 254 44.12 103.48 29.85
C SER A 254 43.76 104.12 31.19
N ALA A 255 43.31 103.34 32.16
CA ALA A 255 42.99 103.81 33.50
C ALA A 255 44.26 104.16 34.30
N GLU A 256 45.32 103.34 34.23
CA GLU A 256 46.62 103.68 34.83
C GLU A 256 47.25 104.89 34.13
N HIS A 257 47.15 105.02 32.80
CA HIS A 257 47.61 106.20 32.09
C HIS A 257 46.84 107.46 32.54
N ALA A 258 45.51 107.40 32.59
CA ALA A 258 44.68 108.52 33.07
C ALA A 258 44.93 108.85 34.56
N LYS A 259 45.28 107.86 35.41
CA LYS A 259 45.75 108.11 36.79
C LYS A 259 47.09 108.85 36.79
N HIS A 260 48.05 108.45 35.96
CA HIS A 260 49.34 109.12 35.82
C HIS A 260 49.21 110.53 35.25
N GLU A 261 48.36 110.75 34.26
CA GLU A 261 48.04 112.10 33.76
C GLU A 261 47.35 112.94 34.84
N ALA A 262 46.42 112.37 35.60
CA ALA A 262 45.76 113.06 36.70
C ALA A 262 46.70 113.35 37.89
N SER A 263 47.69 112.50 38.18
CA SER A 263 48.71 112.80 39.19
C SER A 263 49.67 113.88 38.69
N ALA A 264 50.15 113.79 37.45
CA ALA A 264 50.99 114.83 36.85
C ALA A 264 50.25 116.18 36.77
N ALA A 265 48.99 116.20 36.35
CA ALA A 265 48.18 117.42 36.34
C ALA A 265 47.94 118.01 37.74
N ARG A 266 47.85 117.16 38.78
CA ARG A 266 47.81 117.61 40.19
C ARG A 266 49.16 118.18 40.61
N GLU A 267 50.27 117.55 40.26
CA GLU A 267 51.63 118.04 40.53
C GLU A 267 51.87 119.40 39.86
N THR A 268 51.53 119.56 38.58
CA THR A 268 51.60 120.86 37.87
C THR A 268 50.67 121.89 38.50
N ALA A 269 49.46 121.52 38.95
CA ALA A 269 48.56 122.43 39.65
C ALA A 269 49.04 122.79 41.07
N GLU A 270 49.74 121.89 41.76
CA GLU A 270 50.42 122.17 43.02
C GLU A 270 51.59 123.12 42.81
N GLN A 271 52.39 122.88 41.77
CA GLN A 271 53.49 123.72 41.34
C GLN A 271 53.01 125.13 40.99
N HIS A 272 52.01 125.27 40.11
CA HIS A 272 51.43 126.57 39.79
C HIS A 272 50.79 127.28 40.99
N ARG A 273 50.22 126.54 41.96
CA ARG A 273 49.79 127.12 43.23
C ARG A 273 50.97 127.64 44.05
N SER A 274 52.06 126.88 44.16
CA SER A 274 53.28 127.32 44.85
C SER A 274 53.96 128.52 44.16
N GLU A 275 54.01 128.55 42.83
CA GLU A 275 54.53 129.65 42.01
C GLU A 275 53.68 130.91 42.20
N ARG A 276 52.34 130.78 42.18
CA ARG A 276 51.40 131.87 42.44
C ARG A 276 51.51 132.37 43.88
N ASP A 277 51.61 131.49 44.85
CA ASP A 277 51.70 131.85 46.26
C ASP A 277 53.06 132.49 46.57
N GLU A 278 54.12 132.10 45.88
CA GLU A 278 55.41 132.80 45.90
C GLU A 278 55.36 134.15 45.17
N ALA A 279 54.68 134.25 44.03
CA ALA A 279 54.45 135.52 43.36
C ALA A 279 53.65 136.49 44.24
N HIS A 280 52.63 136.00 44.97
CA HIS A 280 51.91 136.78 45.99
C HIS A 280 52.80 137.16 47.17
N ARG A 281 53.70 136.28 47.62
CA ARG A 281 54.69 136.58 48.67
C ARG A 281 55.62 137.71 48.25
N ARG A 282 56.20 137.61 47.05
CA ARG A 282 57.05 138.66 46.44
C ARG A 282 56.27 139.96 46.22
N LEU A 283 54.99 139.89 45.81
CA LEU A 283 54.13 141.07 45.67
C LEU A 283 53.83 141.72 47.03
N ALA A 284 53.62 140.93 48.08
CA ALA A 284 53.43 141.42 49.45
C ALA A 284 54.73 142.02 50.00
N GLU A 285 55.89 141.41 49.74
CA GLU A 285 57.23 141.95 50.06
C GLU A 285 57.48 143.28 49.33
N GLU A 286 57.20 143.37 48.02
CA GLU A 286 57.20 144.60 47.23
C GLU A 286 56.26 145.68 47.80
N GLN A 287 55.03 145.31 48.16
CA GLN A 287 54.06 146.23 48.77
C GLN A 287 54.51 146.71 50.15
N THR A 288 55.10 145.82 50.96
CA THR A 288 55.64 146.16 52.28
C THR A 288 56.87 147.07 52.13
N ALA A 289 57.76 146.78 51.18
CA ALA A 289 58.90 147.62 50.84
C ALA A 289 58.46 149.00 50.34
N ARG A 290 57.40 149.07 49.51
CA ARG A 290 56.78 150.34 49.08
C ARG A 290 56.14 151.09 50.25
N GLN A 291 55.41 150.43 51.14
CA GLN A 291 54.84 151.05 52.34
C GLN A 291 55.94 151.57 53.28
N VAL A 292 57.04 150.84 53.46
CA VAL A 292 58.20 151.30 54.24
C VAL A 292 58.92 152.45 53.54
N ALA A 293 59.08 152.42 52.21
CA ALA A 293 59.67 153.51 51.45
C ALA A 293 58.78 154.77 51.49
N GLN A 294 57.46 154.61 51.40
CA GLN A 294 56.48 155.69 51.48
C GLN A 294 56.40 156.27 52.91
N ALA A 295 56.36 155.44 53.95
CA ALA A 295 56.45 155.89 55.33
C ALA A 295 57.79 156.59 55.64
N ARG A 296 58.90 156.17 55.01
CA ARG A 296 60.19 156.89 55.06
C ARG A 296 60.15 158.22 54.32
N ALA A 297 59.46 158.30 53.19
CA ALA A 297 59.25 159.56 52.46
C ALA A 297 58.38 160.53 53.27
N GLU A 298 57.25 160.07 53.82
CA GLU A 298 56.37 160.84 54.71
C GLU A 298 57.10 161.29 55.99
N ALA A 299 57.93 160.44 56.58
CA ALA A 299 58.79 160.81 57.72
C ALA A 299 59.89 161.82 57.31
N ALA A 300 60.45 161.72 56.11
CA ALA A 300 61.40 162.70 55.58
C ALA A 300 60.72 164.05 55.30
N GLU A 301 59.50 164.07 54.77
CA GLU A 301 58.69 165.28 54.61
C GLU A 301 58.28 165.88 55.96
N GLY A 302 57.96 165.06 56.96
CA GLY A 302 57.77 165.47 58.35
C GLY A 302 59.01 166.13 58.94
N ASN A 303 60.20 165.57 58.70
CA ASN A 303 61.47 166.16 59.12
C ASN A 303 61.78 167.47 58.35
N VAL A 304 61.53 167.53 57.05
CA VAL A 304 61.73 168.74 56.23
C VAL A 304 60.78 169.87 56.66
N THR A 305 59.53 169.55 57.01
CA THR A 305 58.57 170.54 57.53
C THR A 305 58.93 170.99 58.94
N ALA A 306 59.38 170.09 59.82
CA ALA A 306 59.91 170.45 61.14
C ALA A 306 61.13 171.38 61.03
N VAL A 307 62.14 171.03 60.22
CA VAL A 307 63.34 171.85 60.00
C VAL A 307 63.00 173.21 59.38
N ARG A 308 62.00 173.31 58.48
CA ARG A 308 61.50 174.60 57.97
C ARG A 308 60.79 175.43 59.06
N GLY A 309 60.10 174.79 60.00
CA GLY A 309 59.55 175.43 61.19
C GLY A 309 60.65 176.01 62.09
N GLU A 310 61.72 175.27 62.34
CA GLU A 310 62.88 175.75 63.10
C GLU A 310 63.63 176.87 62.37
N LEU A 311 63.76 176.79 61.04
CA LEU A 311 64.41 177.82 60.22
C LEU A 311 63.63 179.14 60.22
N THR A 312 62.30 179.10 60.11
CA THR A 312 61.47 180.31 60.19
C THR A 312 61.45 180.91 61.59
N GLN A 313 61.45 180.07 62.63
CA GLN A 313 61.54 180.53 64.02
C GLN A 313 62.91 181.14 64.37
N THR A 314 63.99 180.65 63.77
CA THR A 314 65.35 181.22 63.92
C THR A 314 65.53 182.50 63.09
N GLN A 315 64.95 182.59 61.89
CA GLN A 315 64.91 183.84 61.11
C GLN A 315 64.16 184.96 61.85
N ALA A 316 62.98 184.68 62.42
CA ALA A 316 62.23 185.66 63.21
C ALA A 316 63.00 186.15 64.45
N ARG A 317 63.81 185.30 65.08
CA ARG A 317 64.73 185.70 66.16
C ARG A 317 65.88 186.59 65.67
N LEU A 318 66.42 186.32 64.49
CA LEU A 318 67.49 187.10 63.88
C LEU A 318 67.04 188.51 63.48
N GLU A 319 65.88 188.65 62.84
CA GLU A 319 65.32 189.95 62.45
C GLU A 319 65.05 190.85 63.67
N HIS A 320 64.55 190.29 64.77
CA HIS A 320 64.28 191.06 65.99
C HIS A 320 65.56 191.59 66.68
N VAL A 321 66.68 190.86 66.59
CA VAL A 321 67.96 191.25 67.18
C VAL A 321 68.73 192.28 66.32
N LEU A 322 68.43 192.36 65.02
CA LEU A 322 69.11 193.26 64.08
C LEU A 322 68.54 194.70 64.06
N ALA A 323 67.41 194.96 64.73
CA ALA A 323 66.75 196.26 64.73
C ALA A 323 67.31 197.31 65.74
N THR A 324 68.29 196.95 66.58
CA THR A 324 68.68 197.74 67.78
C THR A 324 70.18 198.11 67.88
N ARG A 325 70.93 198.20 66.78
CA ARG A 325 72.38 198.49 66.85
C ARG A 325 72.94 199.35 65.69
N PRO A 326 73.84 200.32 65.94
CA PRO A 326 74.47 201.16 64.90
C PRO A 326 75.68 200.49 64.19
N ALA A 327 76.03 201.05 63.03
CA ALA A 327 77.11 200.69 62.09
C ALA A 327 78.52 200.54 62.73
N PRO A 328 79.52 199.83 62.13
CA PRO A 328 80.08 200.11 60.77
C PRO A 328 80.47 198.84 59.95
N PRO A 329 81.60 198.69 59.19
CA PRO A 329 81.52 198.62 57.71
C PRO A 329 82.28 197.49 56.97
N ALA A 330 82.00 197.37 55.65
CA ALA A 330 82.89 197.00 54.54
C ALA A 330 83.43 195.54 54.31
N GLU A 331 83.75 195.32 53.03
CA GLU A 331 84.59 194.29 52.38
C GLU A 331 83.99 192.99 51.77
N GLN A 332 84.63 192.65 50.64
CA GLN A 332 84.35 191.75 49.52
C GLN A 332 85.04 190.36 49.74
N PRO A 333 85.30 189.48 48.73
CA PRO A 333 84.40 188.73 47.82
C PRO A 333 84.77 187.22 47.58
N GLN A 334 84.01 186.54 46.70
CA GLN A 334 84.50 185.54 45.69
C GLN A 334 84.72 184.02 46.07
N PRO A 335 84.96 183.04 45.13
CA PRO A 335 83.94 182.00 44.77
C PRO A 335 84.49 180.54 44.51
N SER A 336 83.86 179.75 43.60
CA SER A 336 84.35 178.49 42.94
C SER A 336 84.13 177.15 43.70
N ALA A 337 83.97 175.93 43.13
CA ALA A 337 83.89 175.40 41.75
C ALA A 337 83.16 174.01 41.67
N ALA A 338 83.07 173.40 40.46
CA ALA A 338 82.61 172.01 40.15
C ALA A 338 83.74 170.93 40.38
N PRO A 339 83.77 169.63 39.92
CA PRO A 339 83.06 168.95 38.79
C PRO A 339 82.81 167.37 38.85
N ALA A 340 82.41 166.79 37.70
CA ALA A 340 82.85 165.50 37.07
C ALA A 340 82.28 164.05 37.37
N GLN A 341 81.63 163.47 36.34
CA GLN A 341 81.79 162.14 35.63
C GLN A 341 81.88 160.73 36.32
N GLY A 342 81.14 159.75 35.75
CA GLY A 342 81.40 158.26 35.78
C GLY A 342 80.14 157.35 35.95
N SER A 343 80.10 156.02 35.66
CA SER A 343 80.82 155.16 34.67
C SER A 343 80.36 153.65 34.64
N ALA A 344 79.82 153.16 33.49
CA ALA A 344 79.90 151.79 32.87
C ALA A 344 79.57 150.43 33.61
N GLY A 345 79.07 149.43 32.85
CA GLY A 345 79.14 147.97 33.13
C GLY A 345 77.79 147.18 33.22
N GLU A 346 77.74 145.83 33.12
CA GLU A 346 77.83 144.93 31.93
C GLU A 346 77.46 143.44 32.28
N GLY A 347 76.88 142.65 31.35
CA GLY A 347 76.71 141.16 31.40
C GLY A 347 75.43 140.61 32.10
N ALA A 348 74.91 139.40 31.81
CA ALA A 348 75.14 138.40 30.74
C ALA A 348 73.91 137.44 30.63
N GLU A 349 73.93 136.49 29.68
CA GLU A 349 72.81 135.63 29.21
C GLU A 349 72.05 134.78 30.25
#